data_AF-A0AAD5BKS7-F1
#
_entry.id   AF-A0AAD5BKS7-F1
#
_cell.length_a   1.000
_cell.length_b   1.000
_cell.length_c   1.000
_cell.angle_alpha   90.00
_cell.angle_beta   90.00
_cell.angle_gamma   90.00
#
_symmetry.space_group_name_H-M   'P 1'
#
loop_
_entity.id
_entity.type
_entity.pdbx_description
1 polymer ?
#
loop_
_entity_poly.entity_id
_entity_poly.type
_entity_poly.pdbx_seq_one_letter_code
_entity_poly.pdbx_strand_id
1 'polypeptide(L)'
;NEKGEKADLEKFVHHVHGNHFIPNTVLVDCTSSTEVADHYHDWLHTGIHVITPNKKANSGPLDKYLKLRARQRQSFTHYFYEATVGAGLPIMHTLRDLLQTGDKIIKIEGIFSGTLSYIFNSFVDTRSFSEVVMEAKAAGYTEPDPRDDLSGTDVARKVIILARECGLNLELSDIPVQSLVPDPLKETASVDDFIQQLPSFDSDIATKRKAAEDAGEVLRYVGVVDVKNQKGVVELQRYNKQHPFAQLSGSDNIIAFTTERYNKQPLIVRGPGAGAEVTAGGVFSDLLRLASNLGKRNSLLRIDPSRSSSLILIIYLAVADLLPQPLTILISCRYAPASSEFKRRLQQLPDSDNISIAFPDDGAWKRFHKQLQHFPMTSIILARFVGMNCGQMIMNMKVGSSGKRRLKKKEKELQMQFVEVNIWCFMCS
;
A
#
# COMPACT_ATOMS: atom_id res chain seq x y z
N ASN A 1 -18.76 17.31 6.71
CA ASN A 1 -18.79 18.15 7.91
C ASN A 1 -18.96 19.55 7.39
N GLU A 2 -20.02 20.27 7.72
CA GLU A 2 -20.38 21.57 7.12
C GLU A 2 -19.40 22.73 7.47
N LYS A 3 -18.32 22.42 8.18
CA LYS A 3 -17.22 23.34 8.54
C LYS A 3 -15.87 22.99 7.91
N GLY A 4 -15.82 22.03 6.98
CA GLY A 4 -14.58 21.72 6.25
C GLY A 4 -14.27 22.81 5.23
N GLU A 5 -13.06 23.37 5.28
CA GLU A 5 -12.56 24.18 4.16
C GLU A 5 -12.35 23.29 2.93
N LYS A 6 -12.57 23.85 1.74
CA LYS A 6 -12.29 23.13 0.49
C LYS A 6 -10.80 22.79 0.45
N ALA A 7 -10.48 21.51 0.21
CA ALA A 7 -9.11 21.06 0.08
C ALA A 7 -8.39 21.86 -1.03
N ASP A 8 -7.23 22.41 -0.68
CA ASP A 8 -6.39 23.22 -1.55
C ASP A 8 -4.95 22.68 -1.40
N LEU A 9 -4.50 21.94 -2.43
CA LEU A 9 -3.21 21.27 -2.41
C LEU A 9 -2.05 22.27 -2.40
N GLU A 10 -2.20 23.43 -3.04
CA GLU A 10 -1.15 24.45 -3.06
C GLU A 10 -0.97 25.07 -1.68
N LYS A 11 -2.06 25.43 -1.00
CA LYS A 11 -2.02 25.92 0.39
C LYS A 11 -1.43 24.87 1.33
N PHE A 12 -1.84 23.61 1.18
CA PHE A 12 -1.31 22.53 2.00
C PHE A 12 0.19 22.35 1.80
N VAL A 13 0.66 22.32 0.55
CA VAL A 13 2.09 22.19 0.20
C VAL A 13 2.89 23.39 0.72
N HIS A 14 2.36 24.60 0.57
CA HIS A 14 3.00 25.81 1.11
C HIS A 14 3.11 25.76 2.63
N HIS A 15 2.08 25.27 3.32
CA HIS A 15 2.10 25.10 4.78
C HIS A 15 3.17 24.09 5.24
N VAL A 16 3.25 22.91 4.61
CA VAL A 16 4.18 21.84 5.04
C VAL A 16 5.63 22.06 4.59
N HIS A 17 5.86 22.85 3.54
CA HIS A 17 7.19 23.09 2.98
C HIS A 17 7.73 24.51 3.24
N GLY A 18 6.85 25.48 3.52
CA GLY A 18 7.24 26.86 3.81
C GLY A 18 7.96 27.06 5.16
N ASN A 19 7.99 26.02 6.00
CA ASN A 19 8.71 26.05 7.26
C ASN A 19 10.20 25.67 7.07
N HIS A 20 11.06 26.68 6.92
CA HIS A 20 12.50 26.52 6.68
C HIS A 20 13.28 25.81 7.80
N PHE A 21 12.66 25.51 8.95
CA PHE A 21 13.31 24.78 10.05
C PHE A 21 13.29 23.25 9.86
N ILE A 22 12.43 22.72 8.99
CA ILE A 22 12.30 21.28 8.75
C ILE A 22 13.14 20.91 7.52
N PRO A 23 14.21 20.12 7.66
CA PRO A 23 15.17 19.91 6.58
C PRO A 23 14.68 18.96 5.47
N ASN A 24 13.68 18.13 5.75
CA ASN A 24 13.13 17.19 4.77
C ASN A 24 11.60 17.11 4.93
N THR A 25 10.88 17.21 3.83
CA THR A 25 9.41 17.08 3.79
C THR A 25 9.05 15.85 2.96
N VAL A 26 8.13 15.03 3.45
CA VAL A 26 7.55 13.91 2.68
C VAL A 26 6.04 14.03 2.65
N LEU A 27 5.46 13.83 1.47
CA LEU A 27 4.03 13.68 1.27
C LEU A 27 3.68 12.21 1.06
N VAL A 28 2.74 11.72 1.87
CA VAL A 28 2.21 10.36 1.77
C VAL A 28 0.82 10.43 1.15
N ASP A 29 0.72 10.22 -0.17
CA ASP A 29 -0.56 10.22 -0.89
C ASP A 29 -1.18 8.82 -0.87
N CYS A 30 -2.15 8.60 0.02
CA CYS A 30 -2.92 7.35 0.08
C CYS A 30 -4.25 7.39 -0.71
N THR A 31 -4.42 8.35 -1.62
CA THR A 31 -5.61 8.45 -2.47
C THR A 31 -5.51 7.58 -3.72
N SER A 32 -6.60 7.54 -4.49
CA SER A 32 -6.65 7.00 -5.86
C SER A 32 -6.78 8.10 -6.92
N SER A 33 -6.51 9.37 -6.53
CA SER A 33 -6.78 10.55 -7.35
C SER A 33 -5.70 10.77 -8.41
N THR A 34 -6.13 11.03 -9.65
CA THR A 34 -5.22 11.49 -10.71
C THR A 34 -4.78 12.93 -10.48
N GLU A 35 -5.66 13.78 -9.95
CA GLU A 35 -5.37 15.19 -9.67
C GLU A 35 -4.21 15.33 -8.68
N VAL A 36 -4.24 14.57 -7.58
CA VAL A 36 -3.16 14.55 -6.59
C VAL A 36 -1.86 14.01 -7.22
N ALA A 37 -1.95 12.93 -8.00
CA ALA A 37 -0.81 12.31 -8.66
C ALA A 37 -0.12 13.23 -9.69
N ASP A 38 -0.85 14.14 -10.33
CA ASP A 38 -0.31 15.08 -11.30
C ASP A 38 0.65 16.12 -10.67
N HIS A 39 0.54 16.36 -9.36
CA HIS A 39 1.43 17.28 -8.64
C HIS A 39 2.77 16.67 -8.23
N TYR A 40 2.96 15.35 -8.34
CA TYR A 40 4.17 14.69 -7.83
C TYR A 40 5.45 15.22 -8.47
N HIS A 41 5.42 15.52 -9.77
CA HIS A 41 6.58 16.09 -10.45
C HIS A 41 7.02 17.40 -9.80
N ASP A 42 6.07 18.28 -9.51
CA ASP A 42 6.35 19.61 -8.95
C ASP A 42 6.77 19.52 -7.49
N TRP A 43 6.18 18.61 -6.71
CA TRP A 43 6.63 18.33 -5.35
C TRP A 43 8.07 17.82 -5.29
N LEU A 44 8.42 16.85 -6.14
CA LEU A 44 9.81 16.37 -6.23
C LEU A 44 10.76 17.48 -6.72
N HIS A 45 10.27 18.39 -7.57
CA HIS A 45 11.06 19.53 -8.03
C HIS A 45 11.38 20.53 -6.92
N THR A 46 10.43 20.79 -6.01
CA THR A 46 10.60 21.71 -4.88
C THR A 46 11.36 21.12 -3.70
N GLY A 47 11.74 19.83 -3.75
CA GLY A 47 12.49 19.18 -2.68
C GLY A 47 11.66 18.31 -1.74
N ILE A 48 10.38 18.09 -2.06
CA ILE A 48 9.45 17.27 -1.28
C ILE A 48 9.52 15.83 -1.76
N HIS A 49 9.76 14.89 -0.85
CA HIS A 49 9.69 13.45 -1.14
C HIS A 49 8.23 12.99 -1.28
N VAL A 50 7.99 11.93 -2.04
CA VAL A 50 6.64 11.36 -2.24
C VAL A 50 6.64 9.86 -1.93
N ILE A 51 5.66 9.40 -1.16
CA ILE A 51 5.38 7.99 -0.89
C ILE A 51 3.91 7.72 -1.21
N THR A 52 3.60 6.64 -1.93
CA THR A 52 2.21 6.43 -2.35
C THR A 52 1.85 4.99 -2.74
N PRO A 53 0.67 4.46 -2.34
CA PRO A 53 0.03 3.31 -2.99
C PRO A 53 -0.72 3.66 -4.30
N ASN A 54 -0.79 4.94 -4.68
CA ASN A 54 -1.53 5.43 -5.84
C ASN A 54 -0.84 5.00 -7.15
N LYS A 55 -1.54 4.20 -7.94
CA LYS A 55 -1.05 3.67 -9.23
C LYS A 55 -1.04 4.71 -10.34
N LYS A 56 -1.81 5.80 -10.23
CA LYS A 56 -2.12 6.73 -11.34
C LYS A 56 -0.88 7.35 -11.97
N ALA A 57 0.09 7.79 -11.15
CA ALA A 57 1.33 8.39 -11.66
C ALA A 57 2.18 7.39 -12.48
N ASN A 58 2.22 6.13 -12.04
CA ASN A 58 3.07 5.10 -12.67
C ASN A 58 2.38 4.36 -13.82
N SER A 59 1.05 4.29 -13.82
CA SER A 59 0.24 3.65 -14.87
C SER A 59 -0.44 4.65 -15.82
N GLY A 60 -0.20 5.95 -15.66
CA GLY A 60 -0.76 7.01 -16.51
C GLY A 60 -0.01 7.18 -17.84
N PRO A 61 -0.20 8.31 -18.55
CA PRO A 61 0.52 8.61 -19.79
C PRO A 61 2.04 8.44 -19.66
N LEU A 62 2.67 7.81 -20.65
CA LEU A 62 4.10 7.49 -20.60
C LEU A 62 4.97 8.75 -20.47
N ASP A 63 4.61 9.84 -21.14
CA ASP A 63 5.37 11.09 -21.08
C ASP A 63 5.41 11.67 -19.66
N LYS A 64 4.29 11.65 -18.94
CA LYS A 64 4.20 12.07 -17.53
C LYS A 64 5.05 11.18 -16.63
N TYR A 65 4.97 9.86 -16.81
CA TYR A 65 5.82 8.91 -16.08
C TYR A 65 7.31 9.18 -16.31
N LEU A 66 7.74 9.31 -17.58
CA LEU A 66 9.14 9.56 -17.91
C LEU A 66 9.65 10.89 -17.35
N LYS A 67 8.84 11.96 -17.40
CA LYS A 67 9.14 13.25 -16.78
C LYS A 67 9.31 13.12 -15.26
N LEU A 68 8.39 12.42 -14.59
CA LEU A 68 8.46 12.17 -13.15
C LEU A 68 9.75 11.43 -12.76
N ARG A 69 10.11 10.38 -13.51
CA ARG A 69 11.32 9.59 -13.28
C ARG A 69 12.60 10.36 -13.58
N ALA A 70 12.61 11.16 -14.64
CA ALA A 70 13.72 12.06 -14.95
C ALA A 70 13.93 13.07 -13.81
N ARG A 71 12.85 13.67 -13.32
CA ARG A 71 12.88 14.61 -12.19
C ARG A 71 13.45 13.96 -10.93
N GLN A 72 12.97 12.78 -10.58
CA GLN A 72 13.49 12.04 -9.43
C GLN A 72 15.01 11.82 -9.53
N ARG A 73 15.53 11.44 -10.71
CA ARG A 73 16.98 11.23 -10.91
C ARG A 73 17.81 12.52 -10.82
N GLN A 74 17.24 13.66 -11.21
CA GLN A 74 17.91 14.96 -11.19
C GLN A 74 17.85 15.65 -9.83
N SER A 75 16.77 15.40 -9.08
CA SER A 75 16.55 15.97 -7.75
C SER A 75 17.21 15.13 -6.66
N PHE A 76 17.39 15.72 -5.47
CA PHE A 76 17.77 14.97 -4.27
C PHE A 76 16.58 14.38 -3.52
N THR A 77 15.43 14.30 -4.17
CA THR A 77 14.19 13.77 -3.60
C THR A 77 14.02 12.28 -3.89
N HIS A 78 13.07 11.68 -3.19
CA HIS A 78 12.79 10.24 -3.26
C HIS A 78 11.32 10.07 -3.60
N TYR A 79 11.05 9.14 -4.50
CA TYR A 79 9.71 8.72 -4.86
C TYR A 79 9.59 7.22 -4.64
N PHE A 80 8.80 6.82 -3.63
CA PHE A 80 8.56 5.43 -3.28
C PHE A 80 7.08 5.07 -3.45
N TYR A 81 6.84 3.83 -3.85
CA TYR A 81 5.54 3.36 -4.29
C TYR A 81 5.43 1.83 -4.22
N GLU A 82 6.02 1.23 -3.18
CA GLU A 82 5.97 -0.22 -2.95
C GLU A 82 4.54 -0.73 -2.97
N ALA A 83 3.65 0.02 -2.31
CA ALA A 83 2.26 -0.36 -2.14
C ALA A 83 1.37 -0.26 -3.40
N THR A 84 1.95 0.09 -4.56
CA THR A 84 1.23 0.09 -5.84
C THR A 84 1.04 -1.31 -6.43
N VAL A 85 1.95 -2.24 -6.15
CA VAL A 85 1.92 -3.62 -6.68
C VAL A 85 2.16 -4.60 -5.54
N GLY A 86 1.17 -5.43 -5.23
CA GLY A 86 1.28 -6.44 -4.17
C GLY A 86 1.03 -5.92 -2.75
N ALA A 87 0.47 -4.71 -2.59
CA ALA A 87 0.14 -4.10 -1.30
C ALA A 87 1.34 -4.01 -0.34
N GLY A 88 1.50 -4.93 0.59
CA GLY A 88 2.63 -4.96 1.53
C GLY A 88 3.78 -5.87 1.09
N LEU A 89 3.58 -6.65 0.02
CA LEU A 89 4.62 -7.52 -0.52
C LEU A 89 5.76 -6.68 -1.12
N PRO A 90 7.04 -7.08 -0.92
CA PRO A 90 8.21 -6.33 -1.37
C PRO A 90 8.47 -6.53 -2.87
N ILE A 91 7.48 -6.34 -3.73
CA ILE A 91 7.56 -6.52 -5.18
C ILE A 91 8.48 -5.49 -5.84
N MET A 92 8.28 -4.20 -5.55
CA MET A 92 9.02 -3.13 -6.24
C MET A 92 10.47 -3.07 -5.74
N HIS A 93 10.68 -3.24 -4.44
CA HIS A 93 12.02 -3.38 -3.86
C HIS A 93 12.76 -4.59 -4.42
N THR A 94 12.13 -5.76 -4.48
CA THR A 94 12.77 -6.97 -5.04
C THR A 94 13.16 -6.75 -6.49
N LEU A 95 12.27 -6.18 -7.31
CA LEU A 95 12.57 -5.85 -8.70
C LEU A 95 13.76 -4.89 -8.82
N ARG A 96 13.77 -3.81 -8.03
CA ARG A 96 14.86 -2.83 -8.04
C ARG A 96 16.18 -3.43 -7.58
N ASP A 97 16.19 -4.26 -6.55
CA ASP A 97 17.40 -4.91 -6.04
C ASP A 97 18.00 -5.86 -7.08
N LEU A 98 17.16 -6.63 -7.79
CA LEU A 98 17.59 -7.45 -8.92
C LEU A 98 18.26 -6.59 -10.01
N LEU A 99 17.62 -5.50 -10.42
CA LEU A 99 18.15 -4.60 -11.44
C LEU A 99 19.45 -3.89 -10.99
N GLN A 100 19.49 -3.37 -9.76
CA GLN A 100 20.64 -2.63 -9.22
C GLN A 100 21.87 -3.50 -9.02
N THR A 101 21.69 -4.78 -8.70
CA THR A 101 22.81 -5.74 -8.62
C THR A 101 23.29 -6.22 -9.99
N GLY A 102 22.73 -5.70 -11.09
CA GLY A 102 23.10 -6.02 -12.46
C GLY A 102 22.51 -7.33 -12.99
N ASP A 103 21.42 -7.84 -12.39
CA ASP A 103 20.65 -8.93 -12.99
C ASP A 103 19.78 -8.41 -14.14
N LYS A 104 19.33 -9.30 -15.03
CA LYS A 104 18.43 -8.96 -16.13
C LYS A 104 17.12 -9.70 -16.00
N ILE A 105 16.03 -8.95 -15.89
CA ILE A 105 14.69 -9.52 -15.89
C ILE A 105 14.37 -10.06 -17.29
N ILE A 106 13.95 -11.32 -17.35
CA ILE A 106 13.49 -11.97 -18.59
C ILE A 106 11.97 -11.90 -18.65
N LYS A 107 11.31 -12.26 -17.55
CA LYS A 107 9.86 -12.29 -17.43
C LYS A 107 9.42 -12.00 -16.00
N ILE A 108 8.38 -11.19 -15.84
CA ILE A 108 7.62 -11.09 -14.59
C ILE A 108 6.23 -11.64 -14.88
N GLU A 109 5.74 -12.52 -14.03
CA GLU A 109 4.44 -13.16 -14.21
C GLU A 109 3.79 -13.27 -12.84
N GLY A 110 2.47 -13.08 -12.74
CA GLY A 110 1.83 -13.10 -11.43
C GLY A 110 0.31 -13.05 -11.42
N ILE A 111 -0.26 -13.42 -10.28
CA ILE A 111 -1.65 -13.16 -9.92
C ILE A 111 -1.66 -11.93 -9.04
N PHE A 112 -2.27 -10.86 -9.54
CA PHE A 112 -2.20 -9.52 -8.97
C PHE A 112 -3.50 -9.07 -8.28
N SER A 113 -4.59 -9.81 -8.44
CA SER A 113 -5.90 -9.49 -7.85
C SER A 113 -6.30 -10.58 -6.87
N GLY A 114 -6.55 -10.20 -5.62
CA GLY A 114 -7.05 -11.12 -4.59
C GLY A 114 -8.45 -11.63 -4.91
N THR A 115 -9.30 -10.80 -5.52
CA THR A 115 -10.66 -11.17 -5.97
C THR A 115 -10.61 -12.24 -7.06
N LEU A 116 -9.80 -12.01 -8.10
CA LEU A 116 -9.65 -12.99 -9.18
C LEU A 116 -8.92 -14.25 -8.72
N SER A 117 -7.95 -14.12 -7.80
CA SER A 117 -7.32 -15.26 -7.12
C SER A 117 -8.38 -16.10 -6.40
N TYR A 118 -9.24 -15.47 -5.58
CA TYR A 118 -10.33 -16.15 -4.88
C TYR A 118 -11.28 -16.86 -5.85
N ILE A 119 -11.70 -16.17 -6.92
CA ILE A 119 -12.63 -16.72 -7.90
C ILE A 119 -12.03 -17.97 -8.55
N PHE A 120 -10.81 -17.91 -9.08
CA PHE A 120 -10.21 -19.07 -9.77
C PHE A 120 -9.68 -20.17 -8.84
N ASN A 121 -9.45 -19.86 -7.57
CA ASN A 121 -9.19 -20.88 -6.55
C ASN A 121 -10.48 -21.60 -6.13
N SER A 122 -11.62 -20.90 -6.16
CA SER A 122 -12.94 -21.43 -5.77
C SER A 122 -13.74 -22.02 -6.93
N PHE A 123 -13.37 -21.69 -8.17
CA PHE A 123 -13.99 -22.18 -9.40
C PHE A 123 -13.45 -23.56 -9.77
N VAL A 124 -13.87 -24.56 -9.00
CA VAL A 124 -13.54 -25.98 -9.14
C VAL A 124 -14.81 -26.83 -9.31
N ASP A 125 -14.67 -28.04 -9.86
CA ASP A 125 -15.70 -29.09 -9.88
C ASP A 125 -16.99 -28.80 -10.69
N THR A 126 -18.17 -28.74 -10.08
CA THR A 126 -19.46 -28.51 -10.77
C THR A 126 -19.98 -27.09 -10.57
N ARG A 127 -19.20 -26.22 -9.93
CA ARG A 127 -19.61 -24.86 -9.61
C ARG A 127 -19.69 -24.01 -10.88
N SER A 128 -20.67 -23.13 -10.93
CA SER A 128 -20.76 -22.14 -12.01
C SER A 128 -19.90 -20.92 -11.70
N PHE A 129 -19.47 -20.19 -12.72
CA PHE A 129 -18.61 -19.01 -12.51
C PHE A 129 -19.41 -17.88 -11.85
N SER A 130 -20.65 -17.68 -12.29
CA SER A 130 -21.59 -16.73 -11.70
C SER A 130 -21.81 -16.99 -10.21
N GLU A 131 -21.96 -18.25 -9.79
CA GLU A 131 -22.10 -18.64 -8.38
C GLU A 131 -20.90 -18.20 -7.55
N VAL A 132 -19.69 -18.47 -8.04
CA VAL A 132 -18.44 -18.10 -7.35
C VAL A 132 -18.27 -16.57 -7.27
N VAL A 133 -18.63 -15.84 -8.33
CA VAL A 133 -18.60 -14.36 -8.33
C VAL A 133 -19.58 -13.80 -7.31
N MET A 134 -20.80 -14.34 -7.23
CA MET A 134 -21.80 -13.92 -6.24
C MET A 134 -21.35 -14.22 -4.81
N GLU A 135 -20.73 -15.37 -4.57
CA GLU A 135 -20.14 -15.71 -3.28
C GLU A 135 -19.03 -14.72 -2.90
N ALA A 136 -18.13 -14.41 -3.84
CA ALA A 136 -17.06 -13.44 -3.63
C ALA A 136 -17.62 -12.06 -3.27
N LYS A 137 -18.68 -11.62 -3.95
CA LYS A 137 -19.39 -10.36 -3.65
C LYS A 137 -20.01 -10.39 -2.25
N ALA A 138 -20.71 -11.48 -1.90
CA ALA A 138 -21.35 -11.63 -0.59
C ALA A 138 -20.35 -11.67 0.57
N ALA A 139 -19.16 -12.23 0.32
CA ALA A 139 -18.05 -12.26 1.27
C ALA A 139 -17.26 -10.93 1.35
N GLY A 140 -17.56 -9.96 0.48
CA GLY A 140 -16.88 -8.67 0.42
C GLY A 140 -15.48 -8.72 -0.21
N TYR A 141 -15.22 -9.73 -1.06
CA TYR A 141 -13.96 -9.83 -1.81
C TYR A 141 -13.96 -9.01 -3.10
N THR A 142 -15.13 -8.63 -3.63
CA THR A 142 -15.23 -7.79 -4.83
C THR A 142 -15.41 -6.33 -4.46
N GLU A 143 -15.16 -5.45 -5.42
CA GLU A 143 -15.68 -4.08 -5.40
C GLU A 143 -17.23 -4.07 -5.39
N PRO A 144 -17.88 -2.94 -5.05
CA PRO A 144 -19.34 -2.81 -5.09
C PRO A 144 -19.93 -3.24 -6.44
N ASP A 145 -19.21 -2.98 -7.52
CA ASP A 145 -19.47 -3.51 -8.85
C ASP A 145 -18.41 -4.56 -9.24
N PRO A 146 -18.75 -5.86 -9.32
CA PRO A 146 -17.80 -6.91 -9.67
C PRO A 146 -17.16 -6.74 -11.05
N ARG A 147 -17.76 -5.94 -11.94
CA ARG A 147 -17.20 -5.64 -13.27
C ARG A 147 -15.84 -4.95 -13.15
N ASP A 148 -15.61 -4.15 -12.10
CA ASP A 148 -14.35 -3.46 -11.89
C ASP A 148 -13.18 -4.44 -11.71
N ASP A 149 -13.39 -5.52 -10.96
CA ASP A 149 -12.43 -6.61 -10.78
C ASP A 149 -12.31 -7.48 -12.05
N LEU A 150 -13.46 -7.91 -12.59
CA LEU A 150 -13.55 -8.84 -13.72
C LEU A 150 -13.04 -8.24 -15.04
N SER A 151 -12.98 -6.91 -15.16
CA SER A 151 -12.43 -6.22 -16.33
C SER A 151 -10.94 -6.49 -16.54
N GLY A 152 -10.20 -6.80 -15.46
CA GLY A 152 -8.74 -6.94 -15.48
C GLY A 152 -7.97 -5.61 -15.48
N THR A 153 -8.66 -4.46 -15.41
CA THR A 153 -8.03 -3.13 -15.52
C THR A 153 -7.03 -2.86 -14.38
N ASP A 154 -7.33 -3.27 -13.14
CA ASP A 154 -6.41 -3.12 -12.01
C ASP A 154 -5.14 -3.96 -12.20
N VAL A 155 -5.28 -5.18 -12.73
CA VAL A 155 -4.15 -6.05 -13.08
C VAL A 155 -3.30 -5.41 -14.17
N ALA A 156 -3.92 -4.84 -15.21
CA ALA A 156 -3.22 -4.16 -16.30
C ALA A 156 -2.41 -2.96 -15.78
N ARG A 157 -2.96 -2.18 -14.84
CA ARG A 157 -2.23 -1.09 -14.17
C ARG A 157 -1.01 -1.59 -13.39
N LYS A 158 -1.08 -2.75 -12.74
CA LYS A 158 0.07 -3.35 -12.04
C LYS A 158 1.13 -3.88 -13.03
N VAL A 159 0.69 -4.49 -14.13
CA VAL A 159 1.58 -4.99 -15.20
C VAL A 159 2.36 -3.85 -15.85
N ILE A 160 1.70 -2.74 -16.22
CA ILE A 160 2.40 -1.60 -16.83
C ILE A 160 3.41 -0.96 -15.87
N ILE A 161 3.10 -0.89 -14.57
CA ILE A 161 4.04 -0.38 -13.55
C ILE A 161 5.31 -1.25 -13.54
N LEU A 162 5.15 -2.57 -13.51
CA LEU A 162 6.28 -3.51 -13.52
C LEU A 162 7.06 -3.45 -14.84
N ALA A 163 6.38 -3.39 -15.99
CA ALA A 163 7.01 -3.25 -17.30
C ALA A 163 7.88 -1.99 -17.38
N ARG A 164 7.35 -0.86 -16.91
CA ARG A 164 8.08 0.41 -16.87
C ARG A 164 9.26 0.39 -15.93
N GLU A 165 9.16 -0.26 -14.77
CA GLU A 165 10.34 -0.48 -13.89
C GLU A 165 11.42 -1.35 -14.55
N CYS A 166 11.04 -2.30 -15.41
CA CYS A 166 11.97 -3.06 -16.24
C CYS A 166 12.57 -2.25 -17.42
N GLY A 167 12.20 -0.98 -17.57
CA GLY A 167 12.70 -0.10 -18.63
C GLY A 167 11.93 -0.15 -19.95
N LEU A 168 10.74 -0.77 -19.97
CA LEU A 168 9.89 -0.79 -21.17
C LEU A 168 9.08 0.51 -21.28
N ASN A 169 8.99 1.03 -22.50
CA ASN A 169 8.23 2.23 -22.83
C ASN A 169 6.85 1.85 -23.37
N LEU A 170 5.97 1.34 -22.49
CA LEU A 170 4.61 0.93 -22.83
C LEU A 170 3.57 1.95 -22.35
N GLU A 171 2.50 2.08 -23.11
CA GLU A 171 1.22 2.67 -22.70
C GLU A 171 0.23 1.61 -22.24
N LEU A 172 -0.80 2.01 -21.49
CA LEU A 172 -1.81 1.07 -21.00
C LEU A 172 -2.58 0.41 -22.16
N SER A 173 -2.75 1.12 -23.27
CA SER A 173 -3.34 0.60 -24.51
C SER A 173 -2.49 -0.48 -25.18
N ASP A 174 -1.19 -0.56 -24.86
CA ASP A 174 -0.29 -1.56 -25.42
C ASP A 174 -0.36 -2.90 -24.66
N ILE A 175 -1.12 -2.95 -23.56
CA ILE A 175 -1.33 -4.15 -22.74
C ILE A 175 -2.67 -4.77 -23.14
N PRO A 176 -2.70 -5.88 -23.92
CA PRO A 176 -3.95 -6.58 -24.18
C PRO A 176 -4.51 -7.12 -22.86
N VAL A 177 -5.81 -6.87 -22.62
CA VAL A 177 -6.52 -7.30 -21.42
C VAL A 177 -7.70 -8.16 -21.82
N GLN A 178 -7.68 -9.43 -21.42
CA GLN A 178 -8.81 -10.32 -21.58
C GLN A 178 -9.83 -10.05 -20.46
N SER A 179 -10.85 -9.24 -20.73
CA SER A 179 -11.97 -9.06 -19.79
C SER A 179 -12.70 -10.38 -19.53
N LEU A 180 -13.06 -10.61 -18.26
CA LEU A 180 -13.95 -11.69 -17.84
C LEU A 180 -15.43 -11.27 -17.80
N VAL A 181 -15.71 -9.97 -17.96
CA VAL A 181 -17.07 -9.45 -18.18
C VAL A 181 -17.47 -9.78 -19.62
N PRO A 182 -18.54 -10.58 -19.84
CA PRO A 182 -19.06 -10.86 -21.18
C PRO A 182 -19.44 -9.57 -21.90
N ASP A 183 -19.20 -9.49 -23.21
CA ASP A 183 -19.45 -8.27 -23.99
C ASP A 183 -20.89 -7.71 -23.85
N PRO A 184 -21.95 -8.53 -23.88
CA PRO A 184 -23.32 -8.04 -23.68
C PRO A 184 -23.57 -7.43 -22.29
N LEU A 185 -22.74 -7.75 -21.31
CA LEU A 185 -22.89 -7.35 -19.92
C LEU A 185 -22.03 -6.15 -19.51
N LYS A 186 -21.18 -5.64 -20.40
CA LYS A 186 -20.35 -4.46 -20.11
C LYS A 186 -21.18 -3.20 -19.91
N GLU A 187 -22.22 -3.04 -20.72
CA GLU A 187 -23.07 -1.84 -20.78
C GLU A 187 -24.39 -1.99 -19.99
N THR A 188 -24.52 -3.01 -19.14
CA THR A 188 -25.75 -3.16 -18.32
C THR A 188 -25.92 -1.98 -17.37
N ALA A 189 -27.14 -1.48 -17.28
CA ALA A 189 -27.47 -0.25 -16.55
C ALA A 189 -27.22 -0.36 -15.03
N SER A 190 -27.41 -1.56 -14.46
CA SER A 190 -27.22 -1.78 -13.02
C SER A 190 -26.36 -3.00 -12.71
N VAL A 191 -25.81 -3.02 -11.50
CA VAL A 191 -25.10 -4.17 -10.93
C VAL A 191 -26.03 -5.36 -10.74
N ASP A 192 -27.30 -5.13 -10.43
CA ASP A 192 -28.29 -6.18 -10.26
C ASP A 192 -28.60 -6.88 -11.60
N ASP A 193 -28.74 -6.10 -12.68
CA ASP A 193 -28.92 -6.66 -14.04
C ASP A 193 -27.71 -7.50 -14.45
N PHE A 194 -26.50 -7.01 -14.16
CA PHE A 194 -25.26 -7.74 -14.41
C PHE A 194 -25.27 -9.11 -13.70
N ILE A 195 -25.58 -9.12 -12.39
CA ILE A 195 -25.59 -10.35 -11.58
C ILE A 195 -26.66 -11.33 -12.06
N GLN A 196 -27.85 -10.84 -12.42
CA GLN A 196 -28.94 -11.70 -12.89
C GLN A 196 -28.65 -12.35 -14.25
N GLN A 197 -27.93 -11.65 -15.14
CA GLN A 197 -27.65 -12.14 -16.49
C GLN A 197 -26.36 -12.96 -16.61
N LEU A 198 -25.39 -12.76 -15.69
CA LEU A 198 -24.10 -13.48 -15.68
C LEU A 198 -24.23 -15.02 -15.80
N PRO A 199 -25.21 -15.69 -15.16
CA PRO A 199 -25.38 -17.14 -15.31
C PRO A 199 -25.58 -17.62 -16.75
N SER A 200 -26.10 -16.76 -17.63
CA SER A 200 -26.31 -17.10 -19.05
C SER A 200 -24.99 -17.27 -19.83
N PHE A 201 -23.86 -16.89 -19.24
CA PHE A 201 -22.52 -16.95 -19.84
C PHE A 201 -21.59 -17.95 -19.14
N ASP A 202 -22.12 -18.76 -18.22
CA ASP A 202 -21.32 -19.74 -17.47
C ASP A 202 -20.71 -20.84 -18.36
N SER A 203 -21.37 -21.18 -19.49
CA SER A 203 -20.94 -22.26 -20.39
C SER A 203 -19.52 -22.08 -20.94
N ASP A 204 -19.17 -20.84 -21.29
CA ASP A 204 -17.94 -20.55 -22.01
C ASP A 204 -16.72 -20.73 -21.12
N ILE A 205 -16.79 -20.22 -19.89
CA ILE A 205 -15.70 -20.35 -18.93
C ILE A 205 -15.67 -21.73 -18.28
N ALA A 206 -16.82 -22.40 -18.13
CA ALA A 206 -16.89 -23.80 -17.71
C ALA A 206 -16.20 -24.73 -18.73
N THR A 207 -16.38 -24.47 -20.03
CA THR A 207 -15.69 -25.21 -21.09
C THR A 207 -14.17 -25.03 -21.00
N LYS A 208 -13.70 -23.79 -20.78
CA LYS A 208 -12.26 -23.51 -20.58
C LYS A 208 -11.70 -24.21 -19.34
N ARG A 209 -12.46 -24.23 -18.23
CA ARG A 209 -12.07 -24.90 -16.98
C ARG A 209 -11.96 -26.40 -17.18
N LYS A 210 -13.00 -27.02 -17.74
CA LYS A 210 -13.01 -28.47 -18.02
C LYS A 210 -11.84 -28.88 -18.90
N ALA A 211 -11.57 -28.13 -19.97
CA ALA A 211 -10.43 -28.39 -20.84
C ALA A 211 -9.06 -28.25 -20.15
N ALA A 212 -8.94 -27.41 -19.11
CA ALA A 212 -7.74 -27.33 -18.29
C ALA A 212 -7.65 -28.52 -17.31
N GLU A 213 -8.76 -28.87 -16.65
CA GLU A 213 -8.83 -30.00 -15.71
C GLU A 213 -8.54 -31.34 -16.39
N ASP A 214 -9.10 -31.58 -17.59
CA ASP A 214 -8.85 -32.76 -18.41
C ASP A 214 -7.37 -32.90 -18.79
N ALA A 215 -6.63 -31.78 -18.85
CA ALA A 215 -5.19 -31.73 -19.09
C ALA A 215 -4.34 -31.81 -17.80
N GLY A 216 -4.97 -31.94 -16.62
CA GLY A 216 -4.26 -31.92 -15.33
C GLY A 216 -3.79 -30.52 -14.91
N GLU A 217 -4.40 -29.48 -15.45
CA GLU A 217 -4.08 -28.06 -15.24
C GLU A 217 -5.20 -27.33 -14.47
N VAL A 218 -4.95 -26.07 -14.12
CA VAL A 218 -5.91 -25.15 -13.52
C VAL A 218 -5.87 -23.81 -14.25
N LEU A 219 -6.98 -23.08 -14.24
CA LEU A 219 -7.06 -21.73 -14.79
C LEU A 219 -6.60 -20.69 -13.76
N ARG A 220 -5.79 -19.73 -14.18
CA ARG A 220 -5.41 -18.57 -13.36
C ARG A 220 -5.41 -17.30 -14.20
N TYR A 221 -5.96 -16.24 -13.64
CA TYR A 221 -5.95 -14.93 -14.27
C TYR A 221 -4.67 -14.20 -13.91
N VAL A 222 -3.82 -13.95 -14.90
CA VAL A 222 -2.44 -13.52 -14.69
C VAL A 222 -2.13 -12.25 -15.47
N GLY A 223 -1.20 -11.49 -14.91
CA GLY A 223 -0.46 -10.48 -15.65
C GLY A 223 0.92 -11.01 -16.00
N VAL A 224 1.40 -10.71 -17.21
CA VAL A 224 2.72 -11.09 -17.69
C VAL A 224 3.41 -9.87 -18.27
N VAL A 225 4.67 -9.67 -17.89
CA VAL A 225 5.63 -8.77 -18.50
C VAL A 225 6.72 -9.63 -19.13
N ASP A 226 6.73 -9.70 -20.45
CA ASP A 226 7.81 -10.32 -21.23
C ASP A 226 8.81 -9.23 -21.62
N VAL A 227 9.86 -9.10 -20.82
CA VAL A 227 10.89 -8.07 -21.00
C VAL A 227 11.68 -8.33 -22.27
N LYS A 228 11.92 -9.61 -22.60
CA LYS A 228 12.66 -10.01 -23.80
C LYS A 228 11.95 -9.56 -25.08
N ASN A 229 10.63 -9.71 -25.13
CA ASN A 229 9.81 -9.32 -26.27
C ASN A 229 9.19 -7.91 -26.15
N GLN A 230 9.50 -7.19 -25.06
CA GLN A 230 8.97 -5.86 -24.76
C GLN A 230 7.43 -5.79 -24.75
N LYS A 231 6.78 -6.79 -24.16
CA LYS A 231 5.30 -6.89 -24.13
C LYS A 231 4.79 -7.05 -22.71
N GLY A 232 3.57 -6.57 -22.48
CA GLY A 232 2.78 -6.98 -21.33
C GLY A 232 1.42 -7.50 -21.78
N VAL A 233 0.83 -8.41 -21.02
CA VAL A 233 -0.50 -8.98 -21.29
C VAL A 233 -1.20 -9.32 -19.98
N VAL A 234 -2.52 -9.24 -19.98
CA VAL A 234 -3.38 -9.69 -18.88
C VAL A 234 -4.40 -10.68 -19.44
N GLU A 235 -4.33 -11.93 -19.01
CA GLU A 235 -5.15 -12.99 -19.60
C GLU A 235 -5.38 -14.17 -18.68
N LEU A 236 -6.27 -15.05 -19.10
CA LEU A 236 -6.54 -16.32 -18.44
C LEU A 236 -5.60 -17.39 -19.00
N GLN A 237 -4.68 -17.89 -18.17
CA GLN A 237 -3.74 -18.94 -18.54
C GLN A 237 -4.00 -20.24 -17.80
N ARG A 238 -3.45 -21.33 -18.34
CA ARG A 238 -3.47 -22.66 -17.74
C ARG A 238 -2.13 -22.95 -17.09
N TYR A 239 -2.18 -23.55 -15.91
CA TYR A 239 -0.98 -23.97 -15.18
C TYR A 239 -1.15 -25.41 -14.72
N ASN A 240 -0.11 -26.21 -14.90
CA ASN A 240 -0.03 -27.52 -14.30
C ASN A 240 -0.22 -27.44 -12.77
N LYS A 241 -0.88 -28.44 -12.15
CA LYS A 241 -1.18 -28.46 -10.71
C LYS A 241 0.04 -28.35 -9.79
N GLN A 242 1.23 -28.74 -10.24
CA GLN A 242 2.48 -28.60 -9.48
C GLN A 242 3.10 -27.19 -9.60
N HIS A 243 2.61 -26.35 -10.52
CA HIS A 243 3.09 -24.98 -10.67
C HIS A 243 2.74 -24.14 -9.42
N PRO A 244 3.63 -23.24 -8.95
CA PRO A 244 3.37 -22.42 -7.77
C PRO A 244 2.05 -21.63 -7.80
N PHE A 245 1.58 -21.22 -8.99
CA PHE A 245 0.32 -20.48 -9.13
C PHE A 245 -0.92 -21.35 -8.94
N ALA A 246 -0.78 -22.66 -9.17
CA ALA A 246 -1.84 -23.63 -8.89
C ALA A 246 -1.97 -23.94 -7.39
N GLN A 247 -0.92 -23.67 -6.61
CA GLN A 247 -0.82 -23.94 -5.16
C GLN A 247 -1.29 -22.77 -4.29
N LEU A 248 -1.95 -21.78 -4.88
CA LEU A 248 -2.57 -20.68 -4.16
C LEU A 248 -3.89 -21.08 -3.51
N SER A 249 -4.18 -20.41 -2.40
CA SER A 249 -5.41 -20.59 -1.64
C SER A 249 -5.96 -19.23 -1.23
N GLY A 250 -7.27 -19.07 -1.24
CA GLY A 250 -7.93 -17.82 -0.86
C GLY A 250 -7.61 -16.69 -1.84
N SER A 251 -7.28 -15.51 -1.31
CA SER A 251 -7.06 -14.26 -2.04
C SER A 251 -5.58 -13.84 -2.13
N ASP A 252 -4.66 -14.79 -1.93
CA ASP A 252 -3.22 -14.52 -2.04
C ASP A 252 -2.84 -14.04 -3.44
N ASN A 253 -1.94 -13.06 -3.49
CA ASN A 253 -1.19 -12.70 -4.68
C ASN A 253 0.12 -13.49 -4.74
N ILE A 254 0.59 -13.72 -5.95
CA ILE A 254 1.89 -14.35 -6.23
C ILE A 254 2.53 -13.69 -7.42
N ILE A 255 3.81 -13.35 -7.32
CA ILE A 255 4.60 -12.79 -8.40
C ILE A 255 5.88 -13.61 -8.52
N ALA A 256 6.18 -14.04 -9.74
CA ALA A 256 7.40 -14.75 -10.10
C ALA A 256 8.29 -13.85 -10.97
N PHE A 257 9.54 -13.70 -10.55
CA PHE A 257 10.60 -13.03 -11.31
C PHE A 257 11.50 -14.08 -11.94
N THR A 258 11.46 -14.17 -13.26
CA THR A 258 12.42 -14.97 -14.04
C THR A 258 13.50 -14.03 -14.55
N THR A 259 14.75 -14.32 -14.24
CA THR A 259 15.92 -13.49 -14.59
C THR A 259 17.04 -14.34 -15.17
N GLU A 260 18.14 -13.74 -15.63
CA GLU A 260 19.33 -14.51 -16.03
C GLU A 260 19.89 -15.36 -14.88
N ARG A 261 19.83 -14.86 -13.64
CA ARG A 261 20.28 -15.60 -12.44
C ARG A 261 19.20 -16.57 -11.90
N TYR A 262 17.92 -16.23 -12.03
CA TYR A 262 16.77 -17.03 -11.61
C TYR A 262 16.05 -17.66 -12.82
N ASN A 263 16.79 -18.32 -13.71
CA ASN A 263 16.23 -18.85 -14.98
C ASN A 263 15.63 -20.26 -14.86
N LYS A 264 16.17 -21.12 -13.97
CA LYS A 264 15.68 -22.48 -13.71
C LYS A 264 14.56 -22.50 -12.68
N GLN A 265 14.69 -21.66 -11.66
CA GLN A 265 13.73 -21.52 -10.58
C GLN A 265 13.48 -20.02 -10.37
N PRO A 266 12.33 -19.50 -10.82
CA PRO A 266 11.98 -18.10 -10.63
C PRO A 266 11.96 -17.73 -9.14
N LEU A 267 12.32 -16.48 -8.83
CA LEU A 267 12.15 -15.92 -7.49
C LEU A 267 10.67 -15.61 -7.28
N ILE A 268 10.07 -16.17 -6.23
CA ILE A 268 8.64 -16.06 -5.95
C ILE A 268 8.41 -15.21 -4.71
N VAL A 269 7.53 -14.21 -4.83
CA VAL A 269 6.99 -13.45 -3.71
C VAL A 269 5.49 -13.73 -3.62
N ARG A 270 5.02 -14.22 -2.47
CA ARG A 270 3.63 -14.61 -2.23
C ARG A 270 3.13 -14.03 -0.90
N GLY A 271 1.86 -13.64 -0.88
CA GLY A 271 1.11 -13.35 0.34
C GLY A 271 -0.13 -12.50 0.05
N PRO A 272 -0.74 -11.90 1.08
CA PRO A 272 -1.95 -11.09 0.92
C PRO A 272 -1.72 -9.91 -0.04
N GLY A 273 -2.54 -9.86 -1.10
CA GLY A 273 -2.43 -8.87 -2.17
C GLY A 273 -3.21 -7.57 -1.98
N ALA A 274 -4.01 -7.51 -0.92
CA ALA A 274 -4.92 -6.43 -0.59
C ALA A 274 -5.19 -6.41 0.93
N GLY A 275 -5.76 -5.31 1.41
CA GLY A 275 -6.13 -5.12 2.82
C GLY A 275 -5.46 -3.87 3.41
N ALA A 276 -6.23 -3.10 4.18
CA ALA A 276 -5.80 -1.80 4.71
C ALA A 276 -4.50 -1.89 5.52
N GLU A 277 -4.41 -2.86 6.45
CA GLU A 277 -3.22 -3.05 7.30
C GLU A 277 -1.98 -3.43 6.49
N VAL A 278 -2.14 -4.31 5.50
CA VAL A 278 -1.03 -4.81 4.67
C VAL A 278 -0.51 -3.70 3.75
N THR A 279 -1.41 -2.96 3.10
CA THR A 279 -1.04 -1.79 2.28
C THR A 279 -0.38 -0.70 3.12
N ALA A 280 -0.94 -0.40 4.31
CA ALA A 280 -0.33 0.56 5.24
C ALA A 280 1.08 0.12 5.67
N GLY A 281 1.30 -1.18 5.87
CA GLY A 281 2.62 -1.76 6.12
C GLY A 281 3.61 -1.49 4.98
N GLY A 282 3.17 -1.62 3.73
CA GLY A 282 3.97 -1.27 2.54
C GLY A 282 4.36 0.21 2.50
N VAL A 283 3.39 1.11 2.73
CA VAL A 283 3.62 2.56 2.81
C VAL A 283 4.59 2.92 3.95
N PHE A 284 4.41 2.29 5.11
CA PHE A 284 5.26 2.51 6.27
C PHE A 284 6.69 1.99 6.04
N SER A 285 6.85 0.87 5.33
CA SER A 285 8.16 0.35 4.91
C SER A 285 8.91 1.38 4.05
N ASP A 286 8.23 2.01 3.09
CA ASP A 286 8.80 3.08 2.26
C ASP A 286 9.20 4.30 3.08
N LEU A 287 8.41 4.64 4.11
CA LEU A 287 8.71 5.74 5.01
C LEU A 287 9.96 5.47 5.87
N LEU A 288 10.10 4.27 6.42
CA LEU A 288 11.30 3.86 7.16
C LEU A 288 12.55 3.87 6.27
N ARG A 289 12.41 3.44 5.01
CA ARG A 289 13.50 3.49 4.02
C ARG A 289 13.91 4.91 3.70
N LEU A 290 12.94 5.80 3.49
CA LEU A 290 13.22 7.22 3.31
C LEU A 290 14.00 7.78 4.51
N ALA A 291 13.51 7.54 5.72
CA ALA A 291 14.17 7.99 6.95
C ALA A 291 15.62 7.47 7.05
N SER A 292 15.85 6.19 6.70
CA SER A 292 17.18 5.60 6.68
C SER A 292 18.11 6.25 5.64
N ASN A 293 17.61 6.51 4.44
CA ASN A 293 18.38 7.14 3.36
C ASN A 293 18.79 8.58 3.73
N LEU A 294 17.86 9.34 4.31
CA LEU A 294 18.13 10.71 4.77
C LEU A 294 19.06 10.72 5.99
N GLY A 295 18.91 9.75 6.91
CA GLY A 295 19.77 9.61 8.08
C GLY A 295 21.24 9.30 7.75
N LYS A 296 21.49 8.40 6.79
CA LYS A 296 22.86 8.07 6.32
C LYS A 296 23.55 9.24 5.61
N ARG A 297 22.76 10.14 5.01
CA ARG A 297 23.31 11.27 4.26
C ARG A 297 23.79 12.39 5.17
N ASN A 298 23.09 12.62 6.28
CA ASN A 298 23.51 13.59 7.28
C ASN A 298 24.82 13.20 8.00
N SER A 299 25.14 11.91 8.09
CA SER A 299 26.41 11.45 8.67
C SER A 299 27.60 11.52 7.71
N LEU A 300 27.39 11.35 6.39
CA LEU A 300 28.48 11.40 5.41
C LEU A 300 28.95 12.83 5.07
N LEU A 301 28.08 13.83 5.22
CA LEU A 301 28.42 15.25 4.97
C LEU A 301 29.00 15.96 6.21
N ARG A 302 29.07 15.30 7.38
CA ARG A 302 29.59 15.88 8.63
C ARG A 302 30.67 14.99 9.23
N ILE A 303 31.90 15.14 8.73
CA ILE A 303 33.10 14.78 9.48
C ILE A 303 33.44 15.98 10.38
N ASP A 304 32.62 16.23 11.41
CA ASP A 304 32.97 17.09 12.54
C ASP A 304 32.52 16.36 13.82
N PRO A 305 33.44 15.82 14.63
CA PRO A 305 33.13 15.02 15.82
C PRO A 305 32.42 15.80 16.94
N SER A 306 32.29 17.12 16.82
CA SER A 306 31.84 18.00 17.91
C SER A 306 30.33 18.32 17.92
N ARG A 307 29.56 17.89 16.91
CA ARG A 307 28.11 18.17 16.82
C ARG A 307 27.26 16.91 16.68
N SER A 308 26.44 16.63 17.69
CA SER A 308 25.42 15.58 17.64
C SER A 308 24.39 15.87 16.54
N SER A 309 24.03 14.83 15.78
CA SER A 309 23.07 14.94 14.67
C SER A 309 21.72 14.40 15.12
N SER A 310 20.70 15.26 15.21
CA SER A 310 19.31 14.87 15.46
C SER A 310 18.54 14.78 14.14
N LEU A 311 17.90 13.65 13.86
CA LEU A 311 16.98 13.51 12.74
C LEU A 311 15.56 13.86 13.24
N ILE A 312 14.93 14.89 12.67
CA ILE A 312 13.52 15.21 12.91
C ILE A 312 12.76 14.83 11.63
N LEU A 313 11.85 13.87 11.75
CA LEU A 313 10.98 13.42 10.66
C LEU A 313 9.53 13.74 11.05
N ILE A 314 8.89 14.67 10.34
CA ILE A 314 7.47 14.99 10.49
C ILE A 314 6.72 14.25 9.38
N ILE A 315 5.74 13.44 9.77
CA ILE A 315 5.00 12.53 8.87
C ILE A 315 3.57 13.05 8.77
N TYR A 316 3.15 13.47 7.58
CA TYR A 316 1.75 13.80 7.29
C TYR A 316 1.07 12.60 6.63
N LEU A 317 0.08 12.02 7.31
CA LEU A 317 -0.72 10.89 6.82
C LEU A 317 -2.12 11.38 6.44
N ALA A 318 -2.47 11.33 5.17
CA ALA A 318 -3.86 11.47 4.73
C ALA A 318 -4.51 10.08 4.71
N VAL A 319 -5.43 9.81 5.65
CA VAL A 319 -6.19 8.56 5.70
C VAL A 319 -7.65 8.87 5.35
N ALA A 320 -8.18 8.25 4.30
CA ALA A 320 -9.61 8.27 4.01
C ALA A 320 -10.25 6.98 4.55
N ASP A 321 -11.25 7.17 5.41
CA ASP A 321 -12.25 6.20 5.90
C ASP A 321 -11.75 4.91 6.56
N LEU A 322 -11.79 4.87 7.91
CA LEU A 322 -12.11 3.67 8.71
C LEU A 322 -12.17 4.05 10.22
N LEU A 323 -13.40 4.08 10.79
CA LEU A 323 -13.82 3.91 12.21
C LEU A 323 -14.52 5.12 12.91
N PRO A 324 -15.55 4.88 13.78
CA PRO A 324 -16.47 5.92 14.26
C PRO A 324 -16.41 6.19 15.79
N GLN A 325 -15.22 6.37 16.40
CA GLN A 325 -15.06 6.73 17.82
C GLN A 325 -13.79 7.60 18.02
N PRO A 326 -13.71 8.44 19.07
CA PRO A 326 -12.55 9.29 19.32
C PRO A 326 -11.27 8.46 19.48
N LEU A 327 -10.24 8.79 18.69
CA LEU A 327 -8.96 8.10 18.68
C LEU A 327 -7.99 8.81 19.65
N THR A 328 -7.68 8.18 20.78
CA THR A 328 -6.63 8.66 21.69
C THR A 328 -5.27 8.15 21.20
N ILE A 329 -4.40 9.05 20.72
CA ILE A 329 -3.02 8.73 20.31
C ILE A 329 -2.10 8.87 21.53
N LEU A 330 -1.40 7.80 21.91
CA LEU A 330 -0.56 7.74 23.11
C LEU A 330 0.90 7.45 22.71
N ILE A 331 1.78 8.45 22.82
CA ILE A 331 3.21 8.35 22.50
C ILE A 331 3.99 8.15 23.81
N SER A 332 4.73 7.04 23.93
CA SER A 332 5.63 6.78 25.06
C SER A 332 7.09 6.86 24.61
N CYS A 333 7.87 7.81 25.16
CA CYS A 333 9.32 7.86 25.03
C CYS A 333 9.96 7.44 26.36
N ARG A 334 10.82 6.43 26.35
CA ARG A 334 11.45 5.88 27.58
C ARG A 334 12.92 6.26 27.78
N TYR A 335 13.44 7.22 27.01
CA TYR A 335 14.83 7.68 27.14
C TYR A 335 14.94 9.20 26.93
N ALA A 336 14.46 9.95 27.93
CA ALA A 336 14.96 11.27 28.38
C ALA A 336 13.88 11.91 29.27
N PRO A 337 14.23 12.53 30.41
CA PRO A 337 13.29 13.36 31.13
C PRO A 337 12.90 14.54 30.23
N ALA A 338 11.63 14.63 29.84
CA ALA A 338 11.13 15.76 29.06
C ALA A 338 11.41 17.08 29.80
N SER A 339 12.11 18.01 29.14
CA SER A 339 12.41 19.32 29.71
C SER A 339 11.12 20.08 30.03
N SER A 340 11.16 20.90 31.08
CA SER A 340 10.04 21.76 31.50
C SER A 340 9.56 22.68 30.36
N GLU A 341 10.48 23.08 29.48
CA GLU A 341 10.23 23.86 28.26
C GLU A 341 9.31 23.11 27.26
N PHE A 342 9.52 21.80 27.06
CA PHE A 342 8.72 20.98 26.16
C PHE A 342 7.29 20.78 26.69
N LYS A 343 7.16 20.54 28.01
CA LYS A 343 5.86 20.43 28.68
C LYS A 343 5.04 21.72 28.56
N ARG A 344 5.68 22.89 28.69
CA ARG A 344 5.01 24.20 28.58
C ARG A 344 4.54 24.49 27.15
N ARG A 345 5.29 24.09 26.14
CA ARG A 345 4.94 24.31 24.72
C ARG A 345 3.81 23.40 24.24
N LEU A 346 3.73 22.17 24.75
CA LEU A 346 2.63 21.24 24.44
C LEU A 346 1.28 21.71 24.99
N GLN A 347 1.27 22.40 26.12
CA GLN A 347 0.07 23.01 26.73
C GLN A 347 -0.41 24.28 26.01
N GLN A 348 0.33 24.76 25.01
CA GLN A 348 0.01 25.96 24.24
C GLN A 348 -0.49 25.66 22.83
N LEU A 349 -0.61 24.37 22.47
CA LEU A 349 -1.17 23.95 21.17
C LEU A 349 -2.70 24.14 21.17
N PRO A 350 -3.30 24.48 20.02
CA PRO A 350 -4.75 24.42 19.85
C PRO A 350 -5.24 22.99 20.17
N ASP A 351 -6.35 22.86 20.90
CA ASP A 351 -6.95 21.58 21.36
C ASP A 351 -6.16 20.78 22.42
N SER A 352 -5.32 21.44 23.23
CA SER A 352 -4.57 20.82 24.33
C SER A 352 -5.44 20.02 25.32
N ASP A 353 -6.72 20.38 25.45
CA ASP A 353 -7.68 19.72 26.35
C ASP A 353 -8.05 18.30 25.90
N ASN A 354 -7.78 17.95 24.63
CA ASN A 354 -7.99 16.61 24.06
C ASN A 354 -6.71 15.76 24.04
N ILE A 355 -5.59 16.27 24.57
CA ILE A 355 -4.28 15.60 24.56
C ILE A 355 -3.91 15.15 25.98
N SER A 356 -3.98 13.85 26.26
CA SER A 356 -3.50 13.27 27.53
C SER A 356 -2.06 12.76 27.40
N ILE A 357 -1.12 13.39 28.11
CA ILE A 357 0.32 13.06 28.07
C ILE A 357 0.73 12.39 29.38
N ALA A 358 1.17 11.13 29.33
CA ALA A 358 1.64 10.40 30.50
C ALA A 358 3.16 10.13 30.41
N PHE A 359 3.90 10.53 31.45
CA PHE A 359 5.33 10.24 31.60
C PHE A 359 5.49 9.12 32.63
N PRO A 360 5.84 7.89 32.23
CA PRO A 360 5.85 6.78 33.17
C PRO A 360 7.18 6.66 33.91
N ASP A 361 7.17 6.96 35.20
CA ASP A 361 7.96 6.29 36.23
C ASP A 361 7.14 5.13 36.84
N ASP A 362 7.80 4.16 37.49
CA ASP A 362 7.23 2.83 37.76
C ASP A 362 5.92 2.81 38.59
N GLY A 363 5.64 3.88 39.35
CA GLY A 363 4.36 4.07 40.06
C GLY A 363 3.20 4.57 39.18
N ALA A 364 3.49 5.18 38.02
CA ALA A 364 2.49 5.73 37.11
C ALA A 364 1.77 4.65 36.28
N TRP A 365 2.39 3.48 36.10
CA TRP A 365 1.83 2.40 35.28
C TRP A 365 0.55 1.79 35.87
N LYS A 366 0.46 1.68 37.20
CA LYS A 366 -0.75 1.21 37.90
C LYS A 366 -1.90 2.22 37.82
N ARG A 367 -1.59 3.53 37.78
CA ARG A 367 -2.59 4.59 37.60
C ARG A 367 -3.06 4.69 36.14
N PHE A 368 -2.13 4.55 35.20
CA PHE A 368 -2.35 4.45 33.75
C PHE A 368 -3.29 3.30 33.38
N HIS A 369 -3.07 2.11 33.96
CA HIS A 369 -3.94 0.95 33.73
C HIS A 369 -5.38 1.14 34.23
N LYS A 370 -5.58 1.93 35.30
CA LYS A 370 -6.91 2.21 35.88
C LYS A 370 -7.69 3.25 35.07
N GLN A 371 -7.01 4.17 34.38
CA GLN A 371 -7.64 5.13 33.45
C GLN A 371 -8.03 4.50 32.12
N LEU A 372 -7.24 3.55 31.60
CA LEU A 372 -7.56 2.80 30.37
C LEU A 372 -8.89 2.02 30.43
N GLN A 373 -9.35 1.67 31.62
CA GLN A 373 -10.63 0.95 31.82
C GLN A 373 -11.88 1.79 31.50
N HIS A 374 -11.74 3.08 31.23
CA HIS A 374 -12.86 3.99 30.94
C HIS A 374 -13.06 4.30 29.44
N PHE A 375 -12.18 3.79 28.55
CA PHE A 375 -12.25 4.05 27.10
C PHE A 375 -12.58 2.77 26.32
N PRO A 376 -13.65 2.74 25.51
CA PRO A 376 -14.17 1.51 24.91
C PRO A 376 -13.36 0.95 23.72
N MET A 377 -12.45 1.72 23.12
CA MET A 377 -11.53 1.29 22.07
C MET A 377 -10.16 1.96 22.28
N THR A 378 -9.10 1.17 22.43
CA THR A 378 -7.73 1.66 22.57
C THR A 378 -6.81 0.92 21.62
N SER A 379 -6.24 1.61 20.62
CA SER A 379 -5.12 1.09 19.82
C SER A 379 -3.82 1.56 20.44
N ILE A 380 -3.11 0.67 21.15
CA ILE A 380 -1.84 0.99 21.79
C ILE A 380 -0.70 0.53 20.87
N ILE A 381 0.02 1.48 20.26
CA ILE A 381 1.29 1.20 19.59
C ILE A 381 2.41 1.36 20.62
N LEU A 382 2.83 0.25 21.22
CA LEU A 382 3.96 0.20 22.15
C LEU A 382 5.22 -0.20 21.37
N ALA A 383 6.01 0.79 20.94
CA ALA A 383 7.35 0.55 20.43
C ALA A 383 8.34 0.53 21.60
N ARG A 384 8.84 -0.65 21.96
CA ARG A 384 9.95 -0.79 22.92
C ARG A 384 11.25 -0.91 22.15
N PHE A 385 12.05 0.14 22.13
CA PHE A 385 13.44 0.07 21.69
C PHE A 385 14.29 -0.40 22.87
N VAL A 386 14.89 -1.58 22.75
CA VAL A 386 15.94 -2.05 23.67
C VAL A 386 17.27 -1.90 22.93
N GLY A 387 18.26 -1.33 23.60
CA GLY A 387 19.45 -0.72 23.01
C GLY A 387 20.34 -1.62 22.13
N MET A 388 21.29 -0.94 21.48
CA MET A 388 22.32 -1.51 20.60
C MET A 388 23.35 -2.34 21.39
N ASN A 389 23.59 -3.56 20.94
CA ASN A 389 24.94 -4.12 20.88
C ASN A 389 25.02 -5.16 19.75
N CYS A 390 26.02 -5.01 18.89
CA CYS A 390 26.47 -5.96 17.87
C CYS A 390 25.41 -6.42 16.84
N GLY A 391 25.13 -5.57 15.85
CA GLY A 391 24.87 -6.03 14.48
C GLY A 391 23.56 -6.76 14.14
N GLN A 392 22.63 -6.97 15.07
CA GLN A 392 21.29 -7.48 14.76
C GLN A 392 20.18 -6.72 15.50
N MET A 393 19.10 -6.42 14.77
CA MET A 393 17.84 -5.91 15.32
C MET A 393 16.89 -7.10 15.54
N ILE A 394 16.46 -7.33 16.78
CA ILE A 394 15.36 -8.27 17.07
C ILE A 394 14.18 -7.47 17.61
N MET A 395 13.06 -7.53 16.89
CA MET A 395 11.80 -6.89 17.26
C MET A 395 10.82 -7.96 17.76
N ASN A 396 10.28 -7.78 18.96
CA ASN A 396 9.21 -8.63 19.48
C ASN A 396 7.89 -7.86 19.50
N MET A 397 6.90 -8.35 18.74
CA MET A 397 5.54 -7.82 18.70
C MET A 397 4.61 -8.69 19.55
N LYS A 398 3.68 -8.07 20.28
CA LYS A 398 2.54 -8.79 20.88
C LYS A 398 1.26 -8.00 20.63
N VAL A 399 0.31 -8.63 19.94
CA VAL A 399 -1.04 -8.10 19.69
C VAL A 399 -1.99 -8.69 20.73
N GLY A 400 -2.85 -7.86 21.33
CA GLY A 400 -3.91 -8.33 22.23
C GLY A 400 -5.28 -7.88 21.71
N SER A 401 -6.21 -8.82 21.53
CA SER A 401 -7.59 -8.57 21.13
C SER A 401 -8.55 -8.69 22.32
N SER A 402 -9.57 -7.84 22.43
CA SER A 402 -10.69 -8.05 23.36
C SER A 402 -12.04 -8.21 22.62
N GLY A 403 -12.55 -9.45 22.62
CA GLY A 403 -13.93 -9.84 22.94
C GLY A 403 -15.15 -9.32 22.15
N LYS A 404 -15.91 -10.25 21.54
CA LYS A 404 -17.24 -10.08 20.92
C LYS A 404 -18.33 -9.56 21.88
N ARG A 405 -19.23 -8.67 21.41
CA ARG A 405 -20.71 -8.74 21.62
C ARG A 405 -21.51 -7.86 20.64
N ARG A 406 -22.66 -8.37 20.18
CA ARG A 406 -23.65 -7.76 19.26
C ARG A 406 -24.28 -6.48 19.82
N LEU A 407 -24.60 -5.50 18.96
CA LEU A 407 -25.93 -4.83 18.87
C LEU A 407 -26.06 -3.96 17.59
N LYS A 408 -27.31 -3.54 17.31
CA LYS A 408 -27.97 -3.32 16.00
C LYS A 408 -27.75 -1.92 15.35
N LYS A 409 -27.79 -1.92 14.00
CA LYS A 409 -28.35 -0.92 13.04
C LYS A 409 -28.28 0.59 13.38
N LYS A 410 -27.61 1.39 12.53
CA LYS A 410 -28.23 2.21 11.44
C LYS A 410 -27.19 3.14 10.75
N GLU A 411 -27.24 3.10 9.41
CA GLU A 411 -27.04 4.12 8.37
C GLU A 411 -25.93 5.20 8.43
N LYS A 412 -25.42 5.47 7.22
CA LYS A 412 -24.24 6.23 6.78
C LYS A 412 -24.37 7.75 6.94
N GLU A 413 -23.22 8.43 7.08
CA GLU A 413 -22.82 9.62 6.32
C GLU A 413 -21.29 9.84 6.47
N LEU A 414 -20.57 9.96 5.35
CA LEU A 414 -19.10 10.14 5.30
C LEU A 414 -18.74 11.63 5.50
N GLN A 415 -17.81 11.92 6.40
CA GLN A 415 -17.24 13.26 6.57
C GLN A 415 -15.73 13.18 6.84
N MET A 416 -14.91 13.77 5.96
CA MET A 416 -13.45 13.84 6.06
C MET A 416 -12.99 14.90 7.08
N GLN A 417 -11.95 14.62 7.87
CA GLN A 417 -11.17 15.61 8.64
C GLN A 417 -9.69 15.20 8.71
N PHE A 418 -8.81 16.20 8.63
CA PHE A 418 -7.35 16.12 8.62
C PHE A 418 -6.78 15.93 10.03
N VAL A 419 -5.64 15.26 10.16
CA VAL A 419 -4.88 15.17 11.43
C VAL A 419 -3.44 15.61 11.20
N GLU A 420 -3.03 16.65 11.92
CA GLU A 420 -1.66 17.17 11.95
C GLU A 420 -0.85 16.39 13.01
N VAL A 421 0.30 15.83 12.63
CA VAL A 421 1.16 15.08 13.57
C VAL A 421 2.54 15.73 13.60
N ASN A 422 2.83 16.45 14.69
CA ASN A 422 4.12 17.08 14.92
C ASN A 422 5.04 16.14 15.73
N ILE A 423 6.16 15.72 15.15
CA ILE A 423 7.20 14.91 15.82
C ILE A 423 8.43 15.79 16.03
N TRP A 424 8.79 16.06 17.29
CA TRP A 424 10.01 16.80 17.66
C TRP A 424 11.02 15.85 18.30
N CYS A 425 12.23 15.79 17.73
CA CYS A 425 13.39 15.14 18.36
C CYS A 425 14.32 16.23 18.90
N PHE A 426 14.40 16.39 20.22
CA PHE A 426 15.45 17.16 20.88
C PHE A 426 16.54 16.21 21.40
N MET A 427 17.80 16.46 21.04
CA MET A 427 18.95 16.00 21.82
C MET A 427 19.43 17.15 22.71
N CYS A 428 19.52 16.94 24.02
CA CYS A 428 20.27 17.83 24.90
C CYS A 428 21.31 17.02 25.68
N SER A 429 22.57 17.46 25.50
CA SER A 429 23.85 17.08 26.13
C SER A 429 24.20 15.60 26.16
#